data_AF-A0A973D6B9-F1
#
_entry.id   AF-A0A973D6B9-F1
#
_cell.length_a   1.000
_cell.length_b   1.000
_cell.length_c   1.000
_cell.angle_alpha   90.00
_cell.angle_beta   90.00
_cell.angle_gamma   90.00
#
_symmetry.space_group_name_H-M   'P 1'
#
loop_
_entity.id
_entity.type
_entity.pdbx_description
1 polymer ?
#
loop_
_entity_poly.entity_id
_entity_poly.type
_entity_poly.pdbx_seq_one_letter_code
_entity_poly.pdbx_strand_id
1 'polypeptide(L)'
;MLADIDMEGDLDLLLASGEGPIQLSLNEGRNFRSLEDSPDLGADEIVNSIVAVRDLDRDHDPDLLLSGATLSWISGAPQWKFSENPEQRPLTAGAPIAATSALLVDVDGQLGADLVLLQDGKLRILRQAATVKDAPGKAIFDDEVSLPAEITSETFETIATADLDLDGTQEILLGGTSTTSILHHMDGVPLLSSRSLPAAVNVIVGDVDGDGDPDLIMEKTDGSLWLLRNNLDIASHQLHTFRAHLGGRRDGDDRRTNLLGFGARLELRNPDQTVLAFQEGSPGHRSRGLLPVVVGTGTYNRVSSLVIDWPDGVLQAEIDVPAKLCQRIEEVQRKSSSCPVLFTFDGSKWNFISDFMGGGGLGAWIGPDEYAPPEPTEVVRIAPEALQVVGDRLRLSVMEPMQEICYADRLQLLAVDHPATQSCYPEEYFPVKAVPPSGKPLLLHQGDRVFPVGVRDASGPVEVSRICDVDRIYAGPRALVPDLVGYCEDQVWELTFESVPEGQRVALFLDGWIEYPYSRINFAAWQGSRRLSAPTFRWRKDAGE
;
A
#
# COMPACT_ATOMS: atom_id res chain seq x y z
N MET A 1 7.41 16.21 -7.19
CA MET A 1 6.28 15.27 -7.10
C MET A 1 6.31 14.66 -5.72
N LEU A 2 5.13 14.43 -5.12
CA LEU A 2 5.03 13.67 -3.89
C LEU A 2 4.59 12.25 -4.22
N ALA A 3 5.28 11.26 -3.66
CA ALA A 3 4.95 9.84 -3.78
C ALA A 3 5.57 9.09 -2.60
N ASP A 4 4.98 7.96 -2.23
CA ASP A 4 5.50 7.05 -1.19
C ASP A 4 6.41 6.03 -1.89
N ILE A 5 7.65 6.42 -2.23
CA ILE A 5 8.48 5.66 -3.18
C ILE A 5 9.15 4.46 -2.52
N ASP A 6 9.26 4.49 -1.20
CA ASP A 6 9.84 3.42 -0.41
C ASP A 6 8.81 2.59 0.35
N MET A 7 7.55 2.98 0.17
CA MET A 7 6.37 2.31 0.67
C MET A 7 6.31 2.26 2.18
N GLU A 8 6.86 3.26 2.87
CA GLU A 8 6.83 3.38 4.33
C GLU A 8 5.55 4.07 4.85
N GLY A 9 4.68 4.55 3.96
CA GLY A 9 3.42 5.20 4.31
C GLY A 9 3.54 6.71 4.51
N ASP A 10 4.71 7.28 4.21
CA ASP A 10 4.99 8.71 4.21
C ASP A 10 5.31 9.18 2.79
N LEU A 11 4.94 10.42 2.48
CA LEU A 11 5.17 10.97 1.15
C LEU A 11 6.57 11.57 1.05
N ASP A 12 7.36 11.02 0.14
CA ASP A 12 8.68 11.48 -0.27
C ASP A 12 8.59 12.56 -1.33
N LEU A 13 9.71 13.25 -1.56
CA LEU A 13 9.83 14.30 -2.55
C LEU A 13 10.76 13.88 -3.69
N LEU A 14 10.22 13.85 -4.90
CA LEU A 14 10.95 13.66 -6.15
C LEU A 14 11.05 14.98 -6.91
N LEU A 15 12.25 15.37 -7.33
CA LEU A 15 12.52 16.62 -8.06
C LEU A 15 13.32 16.38 -9.34
N ALA A 16 12.75 16.82 -10.47
CA ALA A 16 13.43 16.92 -11.75
C ALA A 16 13.74 18.38 -12.05
N SER A 17 15.02 18.75 -12.15
CA SER A 17 15.46 20.14 -12.36
C SER A 17 15.67 20.50 -13.83
N GLY A 18 15.79 19.52 -14.72
CA GLY A 18 16.23 19.71 -16.10
C GLY A 18 17.72 20.04 -16.24
N GLU A 19 18.48 20.06 -15.14
CA GLU A 19 19.93 20.35 -15.13
C GLU A 19 20.78 19.15 -14.72
N GLY A 20 20.15 18.03 -14.33
CA GLY A 20 20.84 16.83 -13.85
C GLY A 20 19.86 15.68 -13.57
N PRO A 21 20.30 14.66 -12.83
CA PRO A 21 19.48 13.49 -12.49
C PRO A 21 18.29 13.86 -11.63
N ILE A 22 17.34 12.93 -11.56
CA ILE A 22 16.24 12.98 -10.61
C ILE A 22 16.79 13.01 -9.18
N GLN A 23 16.29 13.92 -8.37
CA GLN A 23 16.64 14.02 -6.96
C GLN A 23 15.53 13.41 -6.12
N LEU A 24 15.89 12.48 -5.24
CA LEU A 24 14.97 11.85 -4.30
C LEU A 24 15.30 12.29 -2.88
N SER A 25 14.27 12.68 -2.15
CA SER A 25 14.35 13.08 -0.75
C SER A 25 13.32 12.31 0.04
N LEU A 26 13.80 11.47 0.96
CA LEU A 26 12.96 10.59 1.77
C LEU A 26 12.43 11.33 2.99
N ASN A 27 11.17 11.11 3.30
CA ASN A 27 10.50 11.76 4.42
C ASN A 27 10.66 10.94 5.71
N GLU A 28 11.59 11.34 6.56
CA GLU A 28 11.83 10.69 7.86
C GLU A 28 10.89 11.22 8.97
N GLY A 29 9.69 11.65 8.57
CA GLY A 29 8.62 12.19 9.42
C GLY A 29 8.78 13.66 9.84
N ARG A 30 9.99 14.14 10.15
CA ARG A 30 10.24 15.56 10.53
C ARG A 30 11.16 16.32 9.58
N ASN A 31 11.86 15.61 8.73
CA ASN A 31 12.89 16.13 7.85
C ASN A 31 12.94 15.29 6.58
N PHE A 32 13.47 15.90 5.52
CA PHE A 32 13.80 15.19 4.31
C PHE A 32 15.28 14.86 4.31
N ARG A 33 15.62 13.60 4.01
CA ARG A 33 16.99 13.17 3.75
C ARG A 33 17.18 13.00 2.24
N SER A 34 18.07 13.81 1.66
CA SER A 34 18.44 13.64 0.25
C SER A 34 19.19 12.32 0.07
N LEU A 35 18.83 11.58 -0.98
CA LEU A 35 19.64 10.51 -1.51
C LEU A 35 20.54 11.12 -2.57
N GLU A 36 21.80 11.36 -2.22
CA GLU A 36 22.79 11.95 -3.16
C GLU A 36 23.21 10.96 -4.25
N ASP A 37 23.12 9.65 -3.97
CA ASP A 37 23.38 8.56 -4.91
C ASP A 37 22.38 7.43 -4.63
N SER A 38 21.22 7.41 -5.31
CA SER A 38 20.54 6.11 -5.47
C SER A 38 21.34 5.34 -6.52
N PRO A 39 21.94 4.18 -6.19
CA PRO A 39 22.93 3.53 -7.05
C PRO A 39 22.44 3.19 -8.47
N ASP A 40 21.12 3.20 -8.70
CA ASP A 40 20.51 2.72 -9.94
C ASP A 40 19.58 3.75 -10.63
N LEU A 41 19.34 4.92 -10.04
CA LEU A 41 18.64 6.04 -10.71
C LEU A 41 19.64 6.83 -11.55
N GLY A 42 20.00 6.30 -12.72
CA GLY A 42 20.76 6.95 -13.80
C GLY A 42 21.50 8.23 -13.41
N ALA A 43 22.56 8.10 -12.59
CA ALA A 43 23.17 9.22 -11.84
C ALA A 43 23.72 10.37 -12.71
N ASP A 44 23.75 10.20 -14.04
CA ASP A 44 24.26 11.16 -15.02
C ASP A 44 23.21 11.63 -16.06
N GLU A 45 21.98 11.10 -16.06
CA GLU A 45 20.97 11.48 -17.05
C GLU A 45 20.25 12.77 -16.67
N ILE A 46 20.10 13.70 -17.62
CA ILE A 46 19.29 14.90 -17.41
C ILE A 46 17.81 14.53 -17.43
N VAL A 47 17.14 14.70 -16.30
CA VAL A 47 15.70 14.49 -16.18
C VAL A 47 14.98 15.83 -16.22
N ASN A 48 14.20 16.05 -17.27
CA ASN A 48 13.40 17.25 -17.49
C ASN A 48 12.09 17.22 -16.70
N SER A 49 11.45 16.06 -16.60
CA SER A 49 10.20 15.92 -15.87
C SER A 49 9.93 14.49 -15.40
N ILE A 50 9.11 14.40 -14.34
CA ILE A 50 8.53 13.14 -13.86
C ILE A 50 7.14 13.05 -14.49
N VAL A 51 6.94 12.07 -15.38
CA VAL A 51 5.69 11.85 -16.10
C VAL A 51 4.68 11.17 -15.18
N ALA A 52 5.08 10.10 -14.50
CA ALA A 52 4.22 9.34 -13.59
C ALA A 52 5.04 8.64 -12.51
N VAL A 53 4.39 8.35 -11.37
CA VAL A 53 4.85 7.41 -10.36
C VAL A 53 3.74 6.39 -10.16
N ARG A 54 3.87 5.22 -10.78
CA ARG A 54 2.82 4.18 -10.87
C ARG A 54 3.47 2.81 -10.92
N ASP A 55 2.77 1.79 -10.44
CA ASP A 55 3.10 0.39 -10.69
C ASP A 55 2.81 0.06 -12.18
N LEU A 56 3.82 0.09 -13.05
CA LEU A 56 3.65 -0.10 -14.49
C LEU A 56 3.70 -1.57 -14.90
N ASP A 57 4.41 -2.41 -14.14
CA ASP A 57 4.58 -3.83 -14.43
C ASP A 57 3.74 -4.78 -13.57
N ARG A 58 2.94 -4.22 -12.65
CA ARG A 58 1.97 -4.89 -11.78
C ARG A 58 2.63 -5.80 -10.74
N ASP A 59 3.74 -5.35 -10.16
CA ASP A 59 4.42 -6.02 -9.06
C ASP A 59 4.15 -5.41 -7.68
N HIS A 60 3.29 -4.37 -7.62
CA HIS A 60 2.90 -3.57 -6.46
C HIS A 60 3.96 -2.60 -5.92
N ASP A 61 5.07 -2.43 -6.62
CA ASP A 61 6.07 -1.43 -6.30
C ASP A 61 5.86 -0.17 -7.19
N PRO A 62 6.11 1.04 -6.67
CA PRO A 62 5.95 2.26 -7.46
C PRO A 62 7.12 2.43 -8.44
N ASP A 63 6.84 2.40 -9.74
CA ASP A 63 7.81 2.71 -10.79
C ASP A 63 7.84 4.20 -11.15
N LEU A 64 8.93 4.62 -11.79
CA LEU A 64 9.08 5.96 -12.35
C LEU A 64 9.01 5.92 -13.86
N LEU A 65 8.16 6.78 -14.44
CA LEU A 65 8.25 7.17 -15.84
C LEU A 65 8.84 8.57 -15.91
N LEU A 66 10.04 8.67 -16.49
CA LEU A 66 10.82 9.91 -16.54
C LEU A 66 10.96 10.38 -18.00
N SER A 67 11.08 11.69 -18.18
CA SER A 67 11.38 12.31 -19.45
C SER A 67 12.68 13.11 -19.33
N GLY A 68 13.68 12.73 -20.12
CA GLY A 68 14.98 13.37 -20.25
C GLY A 68 15.34 13.62 -21.71
N ALA A 69 16.52 13.16 -22.14
CA ALA A 69 16.85 13.07 -23.56
C ALA A 69 15.91 12.10 -24.30
N THR A 70 15.54 11.02 -23.60
CA THR A 70 14.53 10.05 -24.01
C THR A 70 13.60 9.73 -22.84
N LEU A 71 12.48 9.08 -23.10
CA LEU A 71 11.66 8.47 -22.06
C LEU A 71 12.39 7.28 -21.44
N SER A 72 12.36 7.18 -20.12
CA SER A 72 12.92 6.05 -19.36
C SER A 72 11.91 5.52 -18.35
N TRP A 73 11.89 4.20 -18.23
CA TRP A 73 11.16 3.49 -17.18
C TRP A 73 12.18 2.97 -16.17
N ILE A 74 11.98 3.37 -14.93
CA ILE A 74 12.74 2.86 -13.81
C ILE A 74 11.79 2.05 -12.94
N SER A 75 12.00 0.74 -12.91
CA SER A 75 11.23 -0.13 -12.02
C SER A 75 11.66 0.10 -10.58
N GLY A 76 10.66 0.27 -9.72
CA GLY A 76 10.84 0.37 -8.28
C GLY A 76 10.94 -1.02 -7.66
N ALA A 77 11.60 -1.07 -6.51
CA ALA A 77 11.58 -2.20 -5.61
C ALA A 77 11.74 -1.66 -4.18
N PRO A 78 11.38 -2.45 -3.15
CA PRO A 78 11.52 -2.02 -1.77
C PRO A 78 12.95 -1.55 -1.47
N GLN A 79 13.09 -0.61 -0.52
CA GLN A 79 14.38 -0.05 -0.08
C GLN A 79 15.06 0.88 -1.10
N TRP A 80 14.28 1.62 -1.90
CA TRP A 80 14.81 2.55 -2.92
C TRP A 80 15.73 1.88 -3.94
N LYS A 81 15.50 0.58 -4.15
CA LYS A 81 16.18 -0.14 -5.22
C LYS A 81 15.42 0.17 -6.48
N PHE A 82 16.16 0.60 -7.47
CA PHE A 82 15.60 0.99 -8.75
C PHE A 82 16.32 0.18 -9.83
N SER A 83 15.65 -0.10 -10.93
CA SER A 83 16.30 -0.76 -12.05
C SER A 83 15.78 -0.19 -13.33
N GLU A 84 16.67 0.36 -14.15
CA GLU A 84 16.32 0.76 -15.50
C GLU A 84 16.21 -0.50 -16.39
N ASN A 85 15.14 -0.59 -17.18
CA ASN A 85 14.87 -1.71 -18.09
C ASN A 85 15.00 -3.08 -17.38
N PRO A 86 14.25 -3.32 -16.29
CA PRO A 86 14.34 -4.54 -15.51
C PRO A 86 14.11 -5.77 -16.40
N GLU A 87 14.96 -6.78 -16.25
CA GLU A 87 14.88 -8.02 -17.05
C GLU A 87 14.92 -7.77 -18.58
N GLN A 88 15.56 -6.68 -19.03
CA GLN A 88 15.59 -6.26 -20.44
C GLN A 88 14.20 -6.00 -21.02
N ARG A 89 13.22 -5.61 -20.19
CA ARG A 89 11.91 -5.15 -20.63
C ARG A 89 12.02 -3.65 -20.96
N PRO A 90 12.05 -3.24 -22.24
CA PRO A 90 12.11 -1.83 -22.58
C PRO A 90 10.76 -1.15 -22.31
N LEU A 91 10.76 0.17 -22.10
CA LEU A 91 9.51 0.92 -22.02
C LEU A 91 8.70 0.80 -23.32
N THR A 92 9.35 0.98 -24.47
CA THR A 92 8.72 0.94 -25.80
C THR A 92 9.45 0.01 -26.77
N ALA A 93 8.72 -0.54 -27.73
CA ALA A 93 9.35 -1.25 -28.84
C ALA A 93 10.14 -0.28 -29.75
N GLY A 94 11.36 -0.66 -30.14
CA GLY A 94 12.17 0.09 -31.11
C GLY A 94 13.20 1.04 -30.49
N ALA A 95 13.44 2.16 -31.16
CA ALA A 95 14.44 3.15 -30.73
C ALA A 95 13.92 4.00 -29.56
N PRO A 96 14.81 4.47 -28.66
CA PRO A 96 14.44 5.39 -27.59
C PRO A 96 13.68 6.62 -28.09
N ILE A 97 12.62 7.01 -27.36
CA ILE A 97 11.72 8.09 -27.77
C ILE A 97 12.09 9.39 -27.05
N ALA A 98 12.46 10.42 -27.80
CA ALA A 98 12.62 11.78 -27.30
C ALA A 98 11.26 12.50 -27.29
N ALA A 99 10.54 12.42 -26.18
CA ALA A 99 9.24 13.06 -26.03
C ALA A 99 9.35 14.47 -25.42
N THR A 100 8.67 15.46 -26.02
CA THR A 100 8.56 16.82 -25.45
C THR A 100 7.45 16.92 -24.40
N SER A 101 6.47 16.03 -24.47
CA SER A 101 5.41 15.88 -23.48
C SER A 101 4.92 14.42 -23.49
N ALA A 102 4.57 13.89 -22.33
CA ALA A 102 4.06 12.53 -22.17
C ALA A 102 3.13 12.47 -20.95
N LEU A 103 2.14 11.58 -20.99
CA LEU A 103 1.26 11.24 -19.88
C LEU A 103 0.74 9.80 -20.01
N LEU A 104 0.23 9.24 -18.92
CA LEU A 104 -0.38 7.91 -18.86
C LEU A 104 -1.88 8.01 -18.57
N VAL A 105 -2.69 7.47 -19.47
CA VAL A 105 -4.15 7.65 -19.44
C VAL A 105 -4.86 6.48 -20.13
N ASP A 106 -5.98 6.03 -19.59
CA ASP A 106 -6.87 5.11 -20.29
C ASP A 106 -7.75 5.92 -21.24
N VAL A 107 -7.39 5.96 -22.54
CA VAL A 107 -8.12 6.76 -23.54
C VAL A 107 -9.14 5.96 -24.33
N ASP A 108 -9.11 4.63 -24.29
CA ASP A 108 -10.11 3.79 -24.97
C ASP A 108 -11.12 3.12 -24.04
N GLY A 109 -10.99 3.31 -22.72
CA GLY A 109 -11.88 2.73 -21.73
C GLY A 109 -11.68 1.23 -21.57
N GLN A 110 -10.50 0.69 -21.89
CA GLN A 110 -10.20 -0.74 -21.81
C GLN A 110 -9.44 -1.15 -20.53
N LEU A 111 -9.45 -0.31 -19.49
CA LEU A 111 -8.81 -0.58 -18.19
C LEU A 111 -7.29 -0.77 -18.28
N GLY A 112 -6.65 -0.13 -19.26
CA GLY A 112 -5.21 -0.05 -19.44
C GLY A 112 -4.78 1.39 -19.64
N ALA A 113 -3.72 1.83 -18.98
CA ALA A 113 -3.18 3.17 -19.22
C ALA A 113 -2.29 3.12 -20.46
N ASP A 114 -2.60 3.94 -21.47
CA ASP A 114 -1.79 4.13 -22.66
C ASP A 114 -0.76 5.23 -22.46
N LEU A 115 0.36 5.10 -23.19
CA LEU A 115 1.36 6.15 -23.27
C LEU A 115 1.00 7.12 -24.40
N VAL A 116 0.51 8.29 -24.02
CA VAL A 116 0.21 9.40 -24.93
C VAL A 116 1.36 10.40 -24.88
N LEU A 117 1.97 10.69 -26.03
CA LEU A 117 3.16 11.53 -26.09
C LEU A 117 3.22 12.42 -27.34
N LEU A 118 4.04 13.47 -27.25
CA LEU A 118 4.50 14.27 -28.38
C LEU A 118 5.96 13.97 -28.67
N GLN A 119 6.26 13.58 -29.92
CA GLN A 119 7.61 13.42 -30.44
C GLN A 119 7.78 14.33 -31.65
N ASP A 120 8.74 15.26 -31.61
CA ASP A 120 8.92 16.29 -32.64
C ASP A 120 7.61 17.06 -32.96
N GLY A 121 6.79 17.29 -31.92
CA GLY A 121 5.47 17.92 -32.01
C GLY A 121 4.37 17.03 -32.59
N LYS A 122 4.65 15.79 -32.97
CA LYS A 122 3.65 14.83 -33.47
C LYS A 122 3.07 13.99 -32.34
N LEU A 123 1.74 13.87 -32.31
CA LEU A 123 1.04 12.97 -31.40
C LEU A 123 1.35 11.51 -31.73
N ARG A 124 1.67 10.72 -30.71
CA ARG A 124 1.72 9.27 -30.75
C ARG A 124 0.98 8.72 -29.53
N ILE A 125 0.24 7.62 -29.72
CA ILE A 125 -0.42 6.89 -28.65
C ILE A 125 0.06 5.44 -28.75
N LEU A 126 0.65 4.92 -27.69
CA LEU A 126 1.15 3.55 -27.60
C LEU A 126 0.35 2.81 -26.53
N ARG A 127 -0.30 1.70 -26.91
CA ARG A 127 -1.09 0.90 -25.99
C ARG A 127 -0.21 0.08 -25.06
N GLN A 128 -0.68 -0.15 -23.85
CA GLN A 128 -0.06 -1.09 -22.93
C GLN A 128 -0.20 -2.52 -23.46
N ALA A 129 0.92 -3.25 -23.51
CA ALA A 129 0.95 -4.68 -23.78
C ALA A 129 0.31 -5.47 -22.62
N ALA A 130 -0.38 -6.58 -22.92
CA ALA A 130 -0.97 -7.44 -21.88
C ALA A 130 0.07 -7.92 -20.86
N THR A 131 -0.25 -7.69 -19.57
CA THR A 131 0.47 -7.98 -18.31
C THR A 131 1.97 -8.25 -18.44
N VAL A 132 2.76 -7.22 -18.10
CA VAL A 132 4.23 -7.19 -18.13
C VAL A 132 4.89 -8.36 -17.38
N LYS A 133 4.20 -8.94 -16.39
CA LYS A 133 4.61 -10.13 -15.64
C LYS A 133 4.67 -11.42 -16.47
N ASP A 134 3.84 -11.55 -17.51
CA ASP A 134 3.70 -12.80 -18.29
C ASP A 134 4.51 -12.79 -19.60
N ALA A 135 5.21 -11.70 -19.92
CA ALA A 135 5.96 -11.54 -21.16
C ALA A 135 7.36 -10.90 -20.96
N PRO A 136 8.32 -11.60 -20.32
CA PRO A 136 9.70 -11.13 -20.18
C PRO A 136 10.32 -10.72 -21.52
N GLY A 137 11.07 -9.61 -21.52
CA GLY A 137 11.70 -9.04 -22.73
C GLY A 137 10.75 -8.34 -23.70
N LYS A 138 9.43 -8.33 -23.43
CA LYS A 138 8.46 -7.54 -24.20
C LYS A 138 8.43 -6.10 -23.69
N ALA A 139 8.23 -5.15 -24.59
CA ALA A 139 8.04 -3.75 -24.19
C ALA A 139 6.73 -3.55 -23.42
N ILE A 140 6.69 -2.61 -22.47
CA ILE A 140 5.44 -2.23 -21.80
C ILE A 140 4.46 -1.66 -22.80
N PHE A 141 4.92 -0.81 -23.72
CA PHE A 141 4.12 -0.18 -24.76
C PHE A 141 4.61 -0.60 -26.14
N ASP A 142 3.80 -1.39 -26.86
CA ASP A 142 4.24 -2.03 -28.11
C ASP A 142 3.26 -1.95 -29.29
N ASP A 143 2.09 -1.35 -29.12
CA ASP A 143 1.08 -1.21 -30.16
C ASP A 143 0.72 0.26 -30.40
N GLU A 144 1.07 0.78 -31.59
CA GLU A 144 0.87 2.20 -31.95
C GLU A 144 -0.50 2.43 -32.58
N VAL A 145 -1.28 3.34 -31.99
CA VAL A 145 -2.65 3.64 -32.42
C VAL A 145 -2.63 4.44 -33.72
N SER A 146 -3.48 4.04 -34.68
CA SER A 146 -3.69 4.78 -35.92
C SER A 146 -4.49 6.07 -35.68
N LEU A 147 -3.91 7.22 -36.04
CA LEU A 147 -4.51 8.54 -35.83
C LEU A 147 -5.12 9.12 -37.11
N PRO A 148 -6.14 10.00 -37.01
CA PRO A 148 -6.69 10.71 -38.16
C PRO A 148 -5.63 11.52 -38.95
N ALA A 149 -5.83 11.67 -40.26
CA ALA A 149 -4.91 12.38 -41.14
C ALA A 149 -4.75 13.86 -40.73
N GLU A 150 -5.82 14.45 -40.22
CA GLU A 150 -5.89 15.80 -39.70
C GLU A 150 -4.93 16.00 -38.53
N ILE A 151 -4.84 15.02 -37.63
CA ILE A 151 -3.93 15.06 -36.48
C ILE A 151 -2.48 14.82 -36.92
N THR A 152 -2.24 13.80 -37.74
CA THR A 152 -0.88 13.45 -38.18
C THR A 152 -0.24 14.53 -39.06
N SER A 153 -1.04 15.38 -39.71
CA SER A 153 -0.56 16.51 -40.51
C SER A 153 -0.10 17.72 -39.69
N GLU A 154 -0.55 17.85 -38.44
CA GLU A 154 -0.32 19.01 -37.57
C GLU A 154 0.82 18.79 -36.57
N THR A 155 1.27 19.85 -35.90
CA THR A 155 2.24 19.77 -34.79
C THR A 155 1.69 20.49 -33.57
N PHE A 156 1.96 19.95 -32.39
CA PHE A 156 1.44 20.40 -31.11
C PHE A 156 2.59 20.71 -30.14
N GLU A 157 2.31 21.62 -29.20
CA GLU A 157 3.25 22.09 -28.18
C GLU A 157 3.01 21.39 -26.83
N THR A 158 1.77 20.98 -26.56
CA THR A 158 1.38 20.41 -25.27
C THR A 158 0.25 19.40 -25.42
N ILE A 159 0.16 18.47 -24.47
CA ILE A 159 -0.93 17.51 -24.32
C ILE A 159 -1.49 17.59 -22.91
N ALA A 160 -2.81 17.45 -22.80
CA ALA A 160 -3.52 17.26 -21.55
C ALA A 160 -4.70 16.32 -21.79
N THR A 161 -5.29 15.78 -20.72
CA THR A 161 -6.48 14.92 -20.82
C THR A 161 -7.55 15.31 -19.83
N ALA A 162 -8.80 15.23 -20.25
CA ALA A 162 -9.98 15.51 -19.43
C ALA A 162 -11.20 14.75 -19.98
N ASP A 163 -12.08 14.30 -19.10
CA ASP A 163 -13.40 13.76 -19.43
C ASP A 163 -14.38 14.94 -19.65
N LEU A 164 -14.30 15.61 -20.81
CA LEU A 164 -14.92 16.92 -21.06
C LEU A 164 -16.43 16.86 -21.19
N ASP A 165 -17.01 15.68 -21.37
CA ASP A 165 -18.45 15.46 -21.46
C ASP A 165 -19.01 14.49 -20.41
N LEU A 166 -18.17 14.07 -19.46
CA LEU A 166 -18.50 13.22 -18.31
C LEU A 166 -19.01 11.83 -18.67
N ASP A 167 -18.58 11.29 -19.81
CA ASP A 167 -18.92 9.93 -20.25
C ASP A 167 -18.01 8.85 -19.66
N GLY A 168 -16.94 9.25 -18.95
CA GLY A 168 -15.98 8.37 -18.28
C GLY A 168 -14.77 8.02 -19.14
N THR A 169 -14.71 8.48 -20.39
CA THR A 169 -13.52 8.40 -21.24
C THR A 169 -12.78 9.74 -21.23
N GLN A 170 -11.48 9.72 -21.53
CA GLN A 170 -10.65 10.92 -21.48
C GLN A 170 -10.43 11.47 -22.90
N GLU A 171 -10.84 12.71 -23.14
CA GLU A 171 -10.43 13.44 -24.34
C GLU A 171 -8.98 13.87 -24.22
N ILE A 172 -8.26 13.82 -25.34
CA ILE A 172 -6.92 14.37 -25.47
C ILE A 172 -7.02 15.79 -26.03
N LEU A 173 -6.54 16.74 -25.24
CA LEU A 173 -6.37 18.14 -25.61
C LEU A 173 -4.98 18.35 -26.22
N LEU A 174 -4.94 18.75 -27.48
CA LEU A 174 -3.71 18.94 -28.26
C LEU A 174 -3.49 20.43 -28.51
N GLY A 175 -2.68 21.07 -27.67
CA GLY A 175 -2.42 22.50 -27.75
C GLY A 175 -1.46 22.84 -28.87
N GLY A 176 -1.86 23.75 -29.76
CA GLY A 176 -1.03 24.25 -30.86
C GLY A 176 -0.97 25.78 -30.88
N THR A 177 -0.17 26.31 -31.81
CA THR A 177 0.05 27.77 -31.95
C THR A 177 -1.16 28.52 -32.51
N SER A 178 -2.08 27.84 -33.19
CA SER A 178 -3.27 28.42 -33.83
C SER A 178 -4.56 28.09 -33.07
N THR A 179 -4.68 26.86 -32.58
CA THR A 179 -5.84 26.32 -31.87
C THR A 179 -5.42 25.18 -30.97
N THR A 180 -6.25 24.82 -30.01
CA THR A 180 -6.16 23.57 -29.28
C THR A 180 -7.22 22.61 -29.82
N SER A 181 -6.77 21.50 -30.39
CA SER A 181 -7.63 20.45 -30.94
C SER A 181 -8.07 19.50 -29.84
N ILE A 182 -9.26 18.91 -29.99
CA ILE A 182 -9.80 17.91 -29.06
C ILE A 182 -9.93 16.59 -29.81
N LEU A 183 -9.29 15.55 -29.31
CA LEU A 183 -9.38 14.19 -29.83
C LEU A 183 -10.12 13.32 -28.81
N HIS A 184 -11.29 12.80 -29.18
CA HIS A 184 -12.04 11.83 -28.38
C HIS A 184 -11.84 10.42 -28.93
N HIS A 185 -12.25 9.42 -28.16
CA HIS A 185 -12.31 8.04 -28.61
C HIS A 185 -13.77 7.56 -28.61
N MET A 186 -14.23 7.03 -29.73
CA MET A 186 -15.52 6.32 -29.77
C MET A 186 -15.27 4.86 -30.10
N ASP A 187 -15.73 3.95 -29.23
CA ASP A 187 -15.47 2.52 -29.33
C ASP A 187 -13.96 2.19 -29.49
N GLY A 188 -13.11 2.96 -28.80
CA GLY A 188 -11.65 2.84 -28.84
C GLY A 188 -10.98 3.41 -30.11
N VAL A 189 -11.73 4.05 -31.01
CA VAL A 189 -11.21 4.67 -32.23
C VAL A 189 -11.01 6.18 -32.03
N PRO A 190 -9.80 6.73 -32.26
CA PRO A 190 -9.54 8.16 -32.14
C PRO A 190 -10.21 8.96 -33.25
N LEU A 191 -10.93 10.03 -32.88
CA LEU A 191 -11.70 10.88 -33.78
C LEU A 191 -11.53 12.35 -33.40
N LEU A 192 -11.22 13.20 -34.39
CA LEU A 192 -11.06 14.63 -34.18
C LEU A 192 -12.43 15.28 -33.96
N SER A 193 -12.55 16.04 -32.87
CA SER A 193 -13.74 16.83 -32.60
C SER A 193 -13.89 17.98 -33.60
N SER A 194 -15.14 18.28 -33.96
CA SER A 194 -15.47 19.49 -34.72
C SER A 194 -15.33 20.78 -33.92
N ARG A 195 -15.21 20.66 -32.58
CA ARG A 195 -14.94 21.78 -31.69
C ARG A 195 -13.44 21.93 -31.49
N SER A 196 -13.01 23.18 -31.39
CA SER A 196 -11.65 23.54 -31.00
C SER A 196 -11.67 24.62 -29.94
N LEU A 197 -10.58 24.72 -29.20
CA LEU A 197 -10.35 25.72 -28.17
C LEU A 197 -9.31 26.74 -28.66
N PRO A 198 -9.19 27.91 -28.00
CA PRO A 198 -8.12 28.86 -28.31
C PRO A 198 -6.73 28.22 -28.25
N ALA A 199 -5.78 28.75 -29.02
CA ALA A 199 -4.38 28.34 -28.97
C ALA A 199 -3.82 28.38 -27.54
N ALA A 200 -3.06 27.35 -27.17
CA ALA A 200 -2.38 27.29 -25.89
C ALA A 200 -1.05 26.54 -26.00
N VAL A 201 -0.07 27.02 -25.25
CA VAL A 201 1.25 26.38 -25.08
C VAL A 201 1.31 25.49 -23.85
N ASN A 202 0.32 25.60 -22.96
CA ASN A 202 0.11 24.70 -21.84
C ASN A 202 -1.38 24.60 -21.51
N VAL A 203 -1.83 23.42 -21.06
CA VAL A 203 -3.22 23.17 -20.67
C VAL A 203 -3.22 22.43 -19.33
N ILE A 204 -3.98 22.95 -18.38
CA ILE A 204 -4.15 22.38 -17.04
C ILE A 204 -5.63 22.13 -16.84
N VAL A 205 -5.96 20.94 -16.33
CA VAL A 205 -7.32 20.48 -16.10
C VAL A 205 -7.58 20.42 -14.60
N GLY A 206 -8.76 20.86 -14.16
CA GLY A 206 -9.23 20.66 -12.79
C GLY A 206 -10.62 21.24 -12.56
N ASP A 207 -11.29 20.77 -11.51
CA ASP A 207 -12.57 21.33 -11.03
C ASP A 207 -12.28 22.62 -10.24
N VAL A 208 -12.25 23.78 -10.91
CA VAL A 208 -11.72 25.04 -10.34
C VAL A 208 -12.75 25.72 -9.44
N ASP A 209 -14.04 25.56 -9.71
CA ASP A 209 -15.11 26.14 -8.90
C ASP A 209 -15.88 25.13 -8.03
N GLY A 210 -15.54 23.85 -8.09
CA GLY A 210 -16.03 22.81 -7.20
C GLY A 210 -17.39 22.23 -7.62
N ASP A 211 -17.83 22.43 -8.85
CA ASP A 211 -19.08 21.87 -9.37
C ASP A 211 -18.93 20.40 -9.82
N GLY A 212 -17.71 19.99 -10.17
CA GLY A 212 -17.36 18.63 -10.57
C GLY A 212 -17.15 18.48 -12.07
N ASP A 213 -17.30 19.55 -12.85
CA ASP A 213 -17.00 19.57 -14.26
C ASP A 213 -15.50 19.90 -14.47
N PRO A 214 -14.82 19.32 -15.46
CA PRO A 214 -13.41 19.65 -15.70
C PRO A 214 -13.28 21.02 -16.38
N ASP A 215 -12.73 21.99 -15.65
CA ASP A 215 -12.34 23.29 -16.18
C ASP A 215 -10.93 23.26 -16.76
N LEU A 216 -10.64 24.23 -17.62
CA LEU A 216 -9.34 24.37 -18.28
C LEU A 216 -8.68 25.70 -17.92
N ILE A 217 -7.46 25.65 -17.42
CA ILE A 217 -6.55 26.79 -17.36
C ILE A 217 -5.55 26.64 -18.51
N MET A 218 -5.58 27.58 -19.46
CA MET A 218 -4.78 27.51 -20.68
C MET A 218 -3.77 28.65 -20.72
N GLU A 219 -2.49 28.34 -20.91
CA GLU A 219 -1.43 29.33 -21.05
C GLU A 219 -1.29 29.77 -22.51
N LYS A 220 -1.35 31.08 -22.74
CA LYS A 220 -1.11 31.70 -24.06
C LYS A 220 0.39 31.84 -24.29
N THR A 221 0.79 32.03 -25.55
CA THR A 221 2.20 32.25 -25.93
C THR A 221 2.83 33.49 -25.27
N ASP A 222 2.04 34.47 -24.85
CA ASP A 222 2.51 35.67 -24.11
C ASP A 222 2.61 35.46 -22.59
N GLY A 223 2.33 34.23 -22.10
CA GLY A 223 2.32 33.87 -20.68
C GLY A 223 1.04 34.26 -19.94
N SER A 224 0.07 34.92 -20.60
CA SER A 224 -1.23 35.20 -19.97
C SER A 224 -2.13 33.96 -19.98
N LEU A 225 -3.03 33.87 -19.00
CA LEU A 225 -3.88 32.69 -18.85
C LEU A 225 -5.29 32.94 -19.38
N TRP A 226 -5.90 31.89 -19.94
CA TRP A 226 -7.34 31.73 -20.05
C TRP A 226 -7.83 30.82 -18.93
N LEU A 227 -9.01 31.13 -18.37
CA LEU A 227 -9.82 30.17 -17.62
C LEU A 227 -11.06 29.90 -18.46
N LEU A 228 -11.22 28.66 -18.90
CA LEU A 228 -12.42 28.18 -19.58
C LEU A 228 -13.18 27.33 -18.56
N ARG A 229 -14.38 27.77 -18.21
CA ARG A 229 -15.27 26.99 -17.36
C ARG A 229 -16.12 26.07 -18.20
N ASN A 230 -16.14 24.80 -17.84
CA ASN A 230 -16.99 23.82 -18.49
C ASN A 230 -18.25 23.66 -17.65
N ASN A 231 -19.40 24.15 -18.14
CA ASN A 231 -20.65 24.07 -17.40
C ASN A 231 -21.56 23.03 -18.05
N LEU A 232 -21.49 21.79 -17.56
CA LEU A 232 -22.27 20.63 -18.00
C LEU A 232 -23.54 20.41 -17.18
N ASP A 233 -23.69 21.18 -16.10
CA ASP A 233 -24.89 21.31 -15.23
C ASP A 233 -26.15 21.88 -15.95
N ILE A 234 -26.30 21.60 -17.24
CA ILE A 234 -27.48 21.91 -18.04
C ILE A 234 -28.54 20.86 -17.72
N ALA A 235 -29.65 21.31 -17.11
CA ALA A 235 -30.73 20.46 -16.59
C ALA A 235 -31.30 19.40 -17.56
N SER A 236 -31.06 19.52 -18.87
CA SER A 236 -31.47 18.56 -19.89
C SER A 236 -30.59 17.29 -19.97
N HIS A 237 -29.35 17.31 -19.47
CA HIS A 237 -28.40 16.19 -19.62
C HIS A 237 -28.31 15.28 -18.38
N GLN A 238 -28.55 15.82 -17.18
CA GLN A 238 -28.45 15.07 -15.90
C GLN A 238 -27.13 14.30 -15.73
N LEU A 239 -26.02 14.93 -16.12
CA LEU A 239 -24.69 14.35 -15.96
C LEU A 239 -24.24 14.42 -14.50
N HIS A 240 -23.41 13.47 -14.09
CA HIS A 240 -22.97 13.29 -12.72
C HIS A 240 -21.49 12.94 -12.68
N THR A 241 -20.83 13.33 -11.58
CA THR A 241 -19.40 13.07 -11.37
C THR A 241 -19.14 12.40 -10.03
N PHE A 242 -18.47 11.26 -10.08
CA PHE A 242 -17.85 10.71 -8.88
C PHE A 242 -16.68 11.61 -8.48
N ARG A 243 -16.66 12.01 -7.20
CA ARG A 243 -15.59 12.82 -6.63
C ARG A 243 -15.14 12.24 -5.30
N ALA A 244 -13.85 11.95 -5.16
CA ALA A 244 -13.31 11.47 -3.90
C ALA A 244 -11.89 11.96 -3.61
N HIS A 245 -11.64 12.28 -2.34
CA HIS A 245 -10.29 12.28 -1.78
C HIS A 245 -10.03 10.92 -1.13
N LEU A 246 -9.02 10.22 -1.63
CA LEU A 246 -8.54 8.99 -1.00
C LEU A 246 -7.51 9.30 0.10
N GLY A 247 -7.32 8.38 1.04
CA GLY A 247 -6.23 8.50 2.01
C GLY A 247 -6.13 7.30 2.95
N GLY A 248 -4.91 7.04 3.41
CA GLY A 248 -4.69 6.11 4.52
C GLY A 248 -5.29 6.63 5.83
N ARG A 249 -5.63 5.70 6.71
CA ARG A 249 -6.08 5.99 8.08
C ARG A 249 -4.87 6.30 8.98
N ARG A 250 -5.05 7.17 9.98
CA ARG A 250 -4.03 7.46 11.02
C ARG A 250 -4.50 7.16 12.45
N ASP A 251 -5.79 6.86 12.62
CA ASP A 251 -6.36 6.57 13.93
C ASP A 251 -6.38 5.05 14.18
N GLY A 252 -5.58 4.58 15.14
CA GLY A 252 -5.54 3.20 15.61
C GLY A 252 -4.30 2.42 15.15
N ASP A 253 -4.36 1.08 15.24
CA ASP A 253 -3.28 0.15 14.87
C ASP A 253 -3.14 -0.01 13.34
N ASP A 254 -3.40 1.06 12.58
CA ASP A 254 -3.71 0.99 11.15
C ASP A 254 -3.11 2.14 10.32
N ARG A 255 -1.78 2.24 10.31
CA ARG A 255 -1.03 3.15 9.45
C ARG A 255 -0.28 2.32 8.40
N ARG A 256 -0.79 2.27 7.16
CA ARG A 256 -0.18 1.47 6.07
C ARG A 256 -0.04 2.21 4.76
N THR A 257 -1.12 2.86 4.30
CA THR A 257 -1.06 3.76 3.14
C THR A 257 -0.74 5.20 3.54
N ASN A 258 -0.11 5.93 2.62
CA ASN A 258 0.09 7.36 2.76
C ASN A 258 -1.22 8.17 2.89
N LEU A 259 -1.13 9.29 3.60
CA LEU A 259 -2.29 10.11 4.00
C LEU A 259 -3.14 10.65 2.84
N LEU A 260 -2.56 10.77 1.64
CA LEU A 260 -3.22 11.33 0.47
C LEU A 260 -3.65 10.24 -0.54
N GLY A 261 -3.41 8.96 -0.22
CA GLY A 261 -3.75 7.83 -1.07
C GLY A 261 -3.02 7.86 -2.42
N PHE A 262 -1.89 8.57 -2.54
CA PHE A 262 -1.14 8.64 -3.79
C PHE A 262 -0.62 7.25 -4.17
N GLY A 263 -0.86 6.87 -5.43
CA GLY A 263 -0.61 5.54 -5.97
C GLY A 263 -1.86 4.64 -5.99
N ALA A 264 -2.97 5.04 -5.34
CA ALA A 264 -4.18 4.23 -5.36
C ALA A 264 -4.80 4.18 -6.77
N ARG A 265 -5.15 2.98 -7.21
CA ARG A 265 -5.84 2.70 -8.48
C ARG A 265 -7.32 2.47 -8.19
N LEU A 266 -8.19 3.17 -8.91
CA LEU A 266 -9.63 3.07 -8.78
C LEU A 266 -10.22 2.47 -10.05
N GLU A 267 -11.09 1.50 -9.89
CA GLU A 267 -11.91 0.94 -10.96
C GLU A 267 -13.38 1.14 -10.61
N LEU A 268 -14.04 1.98 -11.41
CA LEU A 268 -15.45 2.34 -11.25
C LEU A 268 -16.27 1.56 -12.25
N ARG A 269 -17.34 0.90 -11.80
CA ARG A 269 -18.21 0.09 -12.65
C ARG A 269 -19.66 0.48 -12.51
N ASN A 270 -20.32 0.65 -13.66
CA ASN A 270 -21.75 0.76 -13.89
C ASN A 270 -22.14 -0.21 -15.03
N PRO A 271 -23.44 -0.47 -15.28
CA PRO A 271 -23.89 -1.50 -16.23
C PRO A 271 -23.25 -1.47 -17.63
N ASP A 272 -22.96 -0.29 -18.15
CA ASP A 272 -22.41 -0.01 -19.48
C ASP A 272 -21.21 0.95 -19.45
N GLN A 273 -20.63 1.17 -18.27
CA GLN A 273 -19.51 2.09 -18.10
C GLN A 273 -18.51 1.48 -17.12
N THR A 274 -17.24 1.44 -17.52
CA THR A 274 -16.14 1.03 -16.64
C THR A 274 -14.99 2.00 -16.83
N VAL A 275 -14.53 2.60 -15.74
CA VAL A 275 -13.51 3.66 -15.79
C VAL A 275 -12.35 3.31 -14.87
N LEU A 276 -11.15 3.48 -15.38
CA LEU A 276 -9.91 3.43 -14.61
C LEU A 276 -9.48 4.84 -14.23
N ALA A 277 -9.23 5.07 -12.94
CA ALA A 277 -8.70 6.32 -12.43
C ALA A 277 -7.57 6.07 -11.42
N PHE A 278 -6.77 7.11 -11.15
CA PHE A 278 -5.67 7.05 -10.21
C PHE A 278 -5.67 8.27 -9.30
N GLN A 279 -5.39 8.07 -8.02
CA GLN A 279 -5.08 9.16 -7.10
C GLN A 279 -3.57 9.38 -7.14
N GLU A 280 -3.12 10.52 -7.64
CA GLU A 280 -1.70 10.80 -7.83
C GLU A 280 -1.29 12.16 -7.28
N GLY A 281 0.01 12.34 -7.05
CA GLY A 281 0.65 13.61 -6.66
C GLY A 281 0.65 14.71 -7.74
N SER A 282 -0.35 14.68 -8.64
CA SER A 282 -0.73 15.62 -9.70
C SER A 282 -0.07 15.39 -11.10
N PRO A 283 -0.88 15.14 -12.15
CA PRO A 283 -0.41 14.73 -13.50
C PRO A 283 -0.11 15.90 -14.47
N GLY A 284 0.52 16.99 -13.99
CA GLY A 284 0.72 18.21 -14.79
C GLY A 284 2.18 18.52 -15.13
N HIS A 285 2.44 18.87 -16.40
CA HIS A 285 3.68 19.54 -16.82
C HIS A 285 3.57 21.03 -16.41
N ARG A 286 4.10 21.36 -15.20
CA ARG A 286 4.22 22.71 -14.59
C ARG A 286 3.11 23.18 -13.64
N SER A 287 2.11 22.36 -13.31
CA SER A 287 1.16 22.64 -12.22
C SER A 287 0.90 21.39 -11.39
N ARG A 288 0.90 21.55 -10.06
CA ARG A 288 0.68 20.43 -9.13
C ARG A 288 -0.12 20.87 -7.91
N GLY A 289 -1.19 20.15 -7.60
CA GLY A 289 -2.05 20.37 -6.43
C GLY A 289 -2.79 19.10 -6.02
N LEU A 290 -3.25 19.04 -4.77
CA LEU A 290 -4.12 17.96 -4.31
C LEU A 290 -5.53 18.20 -4.85
N LEU A 291 -5.88 17.48 -5.92
CA LEU A 291 -7.23 17.45 -6.47
C LEU A 291 -7.93 16.16 -6.01
N PRO A 292 -9.26 16.18 -5.81
CA PRO A 292 -10.01 14.93 -5.73
C PRO A 292 -9.88 14.17 -7.05
N VAL A 293 -9.99 12.84 -7.00
CA VAL A 293 -10.27 12.05 -8.20
C VAL A 293 -11.65 12.46 -8.68
N VAL A 294 -11.74 12.90 -9.94
CA VAL A 294 -12.99 13.27 -10.62
C VAL A 294 -13.18 12.32 -11.80
N VAL A 295 -14.33 11.66 -11.85
CA VAL A 295 -14.70 10.73 -12.92
C VAL A 295 -16.14 11.00 -13.34
N GLY A 296 -16.37 11.24 -14.63
CA GLY A 296 -17.70 11.30 -15.20
C GLY A 296 -18.41 9.96 -15.07
N THR A 297 -19.67 10.01 -14.66
CA THR A 297 -20.52 8.82 -14.49
C THR A 297 -21.72 8.86 -15.44
N GLY A 298 -21.66 9.71 -16.46
CA GLY A 298 -22.76 10.00 -17.37
C GLY A 298 -24.03 10.33 -16.58
N THR A 299 -25.12 9.62 -16.87
CA THR A 299 -26.41 9.80 -16.18
C THR A 299 -26.55 9.02 -14.86
N TYR A 300 -25.54 8.25 -14.47
CA TYR A 300 -25.56 7.48 -13.23
C TYR A 300 -25.26 8.38 -12.04
N ASN A 301 -26.22 8.56 -11.13
CA ASN A 301 -25.98 9.31 -9.89
C ASN A 301 -25.26 8.51 -8.79
N ARG A 302 -24.88 7.26 -9.10
CA ARG A 302 -24.18 6.32 -8.23
C ARG A 302 -23.25 5.44 -9.05
N VAL A 303 -22.13 5.05 -8.45
CA VAL A 303 -21.21 4.03 -8.96
C VAL A 303 -21.64 2.70 -8.36
N SER A 304 -21.95 1.72 -9.21
CA SER A 304 -22.48 0.43 -8.76
C SER A 304 -21.45 -0.36 -7.96
N SER A 305 -20.19 -0.35 -8.40
CA SER A 305 -19.06 -0.92 -7.68
C SER A 305 -17.83 -0.05 -7.88
N LEU A 306 -17.21 0.36 -6.78
CA LEU A 306 -15.91 1.02 -6.75
C LEU A 306 -14.90 0.05 -6.15
N VAL A 307 -13.91 -0.35 -6.93
CA VAL A 307 -12.78 -1.17 -6.47
C VAL A 307 -11.57 -0.26 -6.35
N ILE A 308 -10.91 -0.26 -5.21
CA ILE A 308 -9.72 0.52 -4.92
C ILE A 308 -8.60 -0.47 -4.59
N ASP A 309 -7.52 -0.37 -5.35
CA ASP A 309 -6.26 -1.03 -5.05
C ASP A 309 -5.35 0.00 -4.39
N TRP A 310 -5.09 -0.19 -3.09
CA TRP A 310 -4.30 0.73 -2.29
C TRP A 310 -2.80 0.48 -2.49
N PRO A 311 -1.93 1.49 -2.32
CA PRO A 311 -0.47 1.35 -2.43
C PRO A 311 0.17 0.29 -1.51
N ASP A 312 -0.55 -0.19 -0.49
CA ASP A 312 -0.12 -1.28 0.39
C ASP A 312 -0.64 -2.66 -0.04
N GLY A 313 -1.29 -2.72 -1.21
CA GLY A 313 -1.92 -3.89 -1.81
C GLY A 313 -3.19 -4.33 -1.10
N VAL A 314 -3.82 -3.49 -0.25
CA VAL A 314 -5.19 -3.77 0.23
C VAL A 314 -6.15 -3.54 -0.93
N LEU A 315 -6.95 -4.58 -1.23
CA LEU A 315 -8.08 -4.45 -2.14
C LEU A 315 -9.34 -4.09 -1.34
N GLN A 316 -9.84 -2.88 -1.57
CA GLN A 316 -11.08 -2.39 -1.00
C GLN A 316 -12.16 -2.32 -2.07
N ALA A 317 -13.39 -2.70 -1.71
CA ALA A 317 -14.53 -2.63 -2.60
C ALA A 317 -15.69 -1.98 -1.85
N GLU A 318 -16.26 -0.95 -2.48
CA GLU A 318 -17.45 -0.23 -2.04
C GLU A 318 -18.56 -0.42 -3.06
N ILE A 319 -19.79 -0.63 -2.59
CA ILE A 319 -20.96 -0.85 -3.45
C ILE A 319 -21.89 0.35 -3.32
N ASP A 320 -22.55 0.70 -4.43
CA ASP A 320 -23.60 1.72 -4.44
C ASP A 320 -23.11 3.08 -3.92
N VAL A 321 -22.01 3.58 -4.48
CA VAL A 321 -21.32 4.80 -4.01
C VAL A 321 -21.93 6.06 -4.66
N PRO A 322 -22.30 7.12 -3.91
CA PRO A 322 -22.87 8.34 -4.51
C PRO A 322 -21.91 9.09 -5.44
N ALA A 323 -22.43 9.62 -6.56
CA ALA A 323 -21.70 10.44 -7.55
C ALA A 323 -22.14 11.92 -7.57
N LYS A 324 -22.56 12.47 -6.42
CA LYS A 324 -22.99 13.89 -6.30
C LYS A 324 -22.26 14.67 -5.22
N LEU A 325 -21.40 13.99 -4.47
CA LEU A 325 -20.70 14.55 -3.32
C LEU A 325 -19.22 14.32 -3.54
N CYS A 326 -18.39 15.33 -3.25
CA CYS A 326 -16.97 15.08 -3.02
C CYS A 326 -16.85 14.41 -1.64
N GLN A 327 -16.52 13.13 -1.64
CA GLN A 327 -16.45 12.31 -0.43
C GLN A 327 -15.01 12.00 -0.04
N ARG A 328 -14.80 11.64 1.23
CA ARG A 328 -13.53 11.07 1.68
C ARG A 328 -13.67 9.57 1.77
N ILE A 329 -12.79 8.83 1.13
CA ILE A 329 -12.71 7.37 1.25
C ILE A 329 -11.38 7.05 1.90
N GLU A 330 -11.46 6.48 3.09
CA GLU A 330 -10.28 6.02 3.81
C GLU A 330 -10.03 4.54 3.54
N GLU A 331 -8.76 4.15 3.52
CA GLU A 331 -8.38 2.75 3.52
C GLU A 331 -9.00 2.06 4.74
N VAL A 332 -9.64 0.92 4.50
CA VAL A 332 -10.07 -0.01 5.53
C VAL A 332 -9.08 -1.16 5.57
N GLN A 333 -8.30 -1.26 6.64
CA GLN A 333 -7.40 -2.38 6.82
C GLN A 333 -8.13 -3.71 6.94
N ARG A 334 -7.75 -4.62 6.05
CA ARG A 334 -8.27 -5.98 5.94
C ARG A 334 -7.20 -7.05 6.14
N LYS A 335 -5.94 -6.67 6.37
CA LYS A 335 -4.77 -7.55 6.60
C LYS A 335 -4.41 -7.61 8.09
N SER A 336 -5.33 -8.08 8.93
CA SER A 336 -5.20 -8.01 10.40
C SER A 336 -4.26 -9.04 11.05
N SER A 337 -3.86 -10.11 10.36
CA SER A 337 -2.89 -11.10 10.86
C SER A 337 -2.30 -11.89 9.69
N SER A 338 -1.00 -12.19 9.71
CA SER A 338 -0.29 -12.96 8.68
C SER A 338 -0.28 -14.47 8.87
N CYS A 339 -0.81 -14.97 9.98
CA CYS A 339 -0.70 -16.38 10.32
C CYS A 339 -2.07 -17.07 10.27
N PRO A 340 -2.13 -18.36 9.88
CA PRO A 340 -3.29 -19.19 10.12
C PRO A 340 -3.72 -19.15 11.58
N VAL A 341 -5.04 -19.15 11.81
CA VAL A 341 -5.63 -19.14 13.15
C VAL A 341 -6.36 -20.44 13.46
N LEU A 342 -6.15 -20.98 14.66
CA LEU A 342 -6.76 -22.21 15.13
C LEU A 342 -7.95 -21.93 16.06
N PHE A 343 -9.08 -22.57 15.76
CA PHE A 343 -10.28 -22.56 16.60
C PHE A 343 -10.70 -23.98 17.00
N THR A 344 -11.29 -24.10 18.18
CA THR A 344 -12.02 -25.30 18.63
C THR A 344 -13.48 -24.98 18.87
N PHE A 345 -14.38 -25.95 18.71
CA PHE A 345 -15.81 -25.77 18.99
C PHE A 345 -16.24 -26.54 20.23
N ASP A 346 -16.85 -25.85 21.18
CA ASP A 346 -17.30 -26.45 22.46
C ASP A 346 -18.75 -26.97 22.43
N GLY A 347 -19.44 -26.86 21.30
CA GLY A 347 -20.85 -27.20 21.17
C GLY A 347 -21.77 -25.98 21.14
N SER A 348 -21.28 -24.82 21.59
CA SER A 348 -22.01 -23.56 21.60
C SER A 348 -21.32 -22.45 20.80
N LYS A 349 -19.99 -22.33 20.89
CA LYS A 349 -19.19 -21.29 20.25
C LYS A 349 -17.84 -21.80 19.78
N TRP A 350 -17.23 -21.06 18.87
CA TRP A 350 -15.84 -21.24 18.46
C TRP A 350 -14.93 -20.48 19.43
N ASN A 351 -13.92 -21.16 19.95
CA ASN A 351 -12.91 -20.64 20.85
C ASN A 351 -11.62 -20.45 20.07
N PHE A 352 -11.12 -19.22 19.98
CA PHE A 352 -9.79 -18.93 19.45
C PHE A 352 -8.74 -19.53 20.37
N ILE A 353 -7.84 -20.34 19.81
CA ILE A 353 -6.72 -20.97 20.52
C ILE A 353 -5.47 -20.12 20.41
N SER A 354 -4.95 -19.98 19.18
CA SER A 354 -3.73 -19.24 18.84
C SER A 354 -3.67 -19.07 17.33
N ASP A 355 -2.92 -18.08 16.87
CA ASP A 355 -2.25 -18.11 15.58
C ASP A 355 -1.11 -19.14 15.60
N PHE A 356 -0.78 -19.69 14.43
CA PHE A 356 0.29 -20.67 14.26
C PHE A 356 0.80 -20.71 12.82
N MET A 357 1.90 -21.42 12.58
CA MET A 357 2.68 -21.48 11.34
C MET A 357 3.46 -20.20 11.01
N GLY A 358 3.54 -19.24 11.94
CA GLY A 358 4.20 -17.95 11.71
C GLY A 358 5.72 -18.04 11.54
N GLY A 359 6.37 -18.99 12.21
CA GLY A 359 7.81 -19.23 12.07
C GLY A 359 8.22 -19.83 10.72
N GLY A 360 7.25 -20.34 9.95
CA GLY A 360 7.46 -21.09 8.71
C GLY A 360 7.58 -20.25 7.44
N GLY A 361 7.63 -18.92 7.54
CA GLY A 361 7.66 -18.02 6.39
C GLY A 361 8.82 -18.32 5.42
N LEU A 362 8.48 -18.69 4.18
CA LEU A 362 9.47 -18.89 3.11
C LEU A 362 10.01 -17.53 2.65
N GLY A 363 11.33 -17.37 2.71
CA GLY A 363 11.95 -16.09 2.37
C GLY A 363 11.64 -14.99 3.38
N ALA A 364 11.35 -15.33 4.64
CA ALA A 364 11.16 -14.37 5.71
C ALA A 364 12.40 -13.48 5.85
N TRP A 365 12.28 -12.25 5.36
CA TRP A 365 13.37 -11.28 5.30
C TRP A 365 13.59 -10.65 6.69
N ILE A 366 14.82 -10.70 7.20
CA ILE A 366 15.16 -10.22 8.55
C ILE A 366 16.28 -9.17 8.56
N GLY A 367 16.71 -8.76 7.37
CA GLY A 367 17.71 -7.72 7.16
C GLY A 367 18.24 -7.77 5.72
N PRO A 368 18.94 -6.71 5.25
CA PRO A 368 19.51 -6.68 3.90
C PRO A 368 20.30 -7.96 3.59
N ASP A 369 19.89 -8.65 2.52
CA ASP A 369 20.45 -9.93 2.08
C ASP A 369 20.44 -11.07 3.12
N GLU A 370 19.66 -10.94 4.19
CA GLU A 370 19.52 -11.92 5.26
C GLU A 370 18.07 -12.43 5.39
N TYR A 371 17.93 -13.76 5.44
CA TYR A 371 16.65 -14.43 5.54
C TYR A 371 16.64 -15.40 6.73
N ALA A 372 15.51 -15.46 7.45
CA ALA A 372 15.33 -16.45 8.50
C ALA A 372 15.23 -17.86 7.90
N PRO A 373 15.87 -18.88 8.51
CA PRO A 373 15.57 -20.26 8.18
C PRO A 373 14.09 -20.54 8.50
N PRO A 374 13.31 -21.08 7.57
CA PRO A 374 11.91 -21.38 7.84
C PRO A 374 11.81 -22.47 8.91
N GLU A 375 10.88 -22.30 9.84
CA GLU A 375 10.52 -23.33 10.83
C GLU A 375 9.32 -24.14 10.31
N PRO A 376 9.53 -25.38 9.83
CA PRO A 376 8.46 -26.15 9.18
C PRO A 376 7.54 -26.87 10.19
N THR A 377 7.79 -26.75 11.49
CA THR A 377 7.07 -27.47 12.54
C THR A 377 6.76 -26.55 13.70
N GLU A 378 5.49 -26.48 14.09
CA GLU A 378 5.05 -25.72 15.26
C GLU A 378 4.08 -26.55 16.09
N VAL A 379 4.20 -26.48 17.42
CA VAL A 379 3.35 -27.20 18.35
C VAL A 379 2.47 -26.23 19.13
N VAL A 380 1.18 -26.21 18.77
CA VAL A 380 0.19 -25.38 19.47
C VAL A 380 -0.42 -26.13 20.63
N ARG A 381 -0.43 -25.51 21.82
CA ARG A 381 -1.13 -26.04 22.99
C ARG A 381 -2.62 -25.81 22.87
N ILE A 382 -3.41 -26.88 22.94
CA ILE A 382 -4.85 -26.80 23.19
C ILE A 382 -5.11 -27.18 24.65
N ALA A 383 -5.58 -26.22 25.45
CA ALA A 383 -5.88 -26.49 26.86
C ALA A 383 -7.05 -27.50 27.00
N PRO A 384 -7.07 -28.36 28.03
CA PRO A 384 -8.12 -29.36 28.23
C PRO A 384 -9.55 -28.79 28.18
N GLU A 385 -9.76 -27.62 28.78
CA GLU A 385 -11.02 -26.90 28.83
C GLU A 385 -11.46 -26.32 27.47
N ALA A 386 -10.49 -26.10 26.57
CA ALA A 386 -10.72 -25.53 25.24
C ALA A 386 -11.07 -26.60 24.18
N LEU A 387 -10.99 -27.89 24.49
CA LEU A 387 -11.28 -28.97 23.55
C LEU A 387 -12.35 -29.92 24.10
N GLN A 388 -13.57 -29.80 23.58
CA GLN A 388 -14.70 -30.63 24.03
C GLN A 388 -15.19 -31.56 22.92
N VAL A 389 -15.69 -32.73 23.33
CA VAL A 389 -16.36 -33.66 22.43
C VAL A 389 -17.78 -33.16 22.18
N VAL A 390 -18.10 -32.88 20.92
CA VAL A 390 -19.41 -32.43 20.48
C VAL A 390 -20.09 -33.58 19.74
N GLY A 391 -20.97 -34.28 20.45
CA GLY A 391 -21.55 -35.54 19.98
C GLY A 391 -20.51 -36.66 20.03
N ASP A 392 -20.05 -37.11 18.87
CA ASP A 392 -19.05 -38.16 18.69
C ASP A 392 -17.70 -37.64 18.14
N ARG A 393 -17.53 -36.32 18.06
CA ARG A 393 -16.39 -35.69 17.36
C ARG A 393 -15.76 -34.56 18.15
N LEU A 394 -14.46 -34.40 17.97
CA LEU A 394 -13.77 -33.13 18.19
C LEU A 394 -13.92 -32.27 16.94
N ARG A 395 -14.11 -30.96 17.13
CA ARG A 395 -14.27 -30.01 16.02
C ARG A 395 -13.23 -28.92 16.16
N LEU A 396 -12.35 -28.85 15.16
CA LEU A 396 -11.29 -27.87 15.02
C LEU A 396 -11.45 -27.20 13.66
N SER A 397 -11.09 -25.92 13.57
CA SER A 397 -11.09 -25.15 12.33
C SER A 397 -9.78 -24.37 12.24
N VAL A 398 -9.12 -24.46 11.10
CA VAL A 398 -7.99 -23.61 10.73
C VAL A 398 -8.51 -22.61 9.71
N MET A 399 -8.25 -21.33 9.89
CA MET A 399 -8.62 -20.29 8.95
C MET A 399 -7.37 -19.50 8.54
N GLU A 400 -7.25 -19.22 7.25
CA GLU A 400 -6.21 -18.36 6.69
C GLU A 400 -6.86 -17.00 6.35
N PRO A 401 -6.65 -15.95 7.17
CA PRO A 401 -7.28 -14.66 6.94
C PRO A 401 -6.60 -13.84 5.85
N MET A 402 -5.34 -14.12 5.49
CA MET A 402 -4.60 -13.33 4.50
C MET A 402 -4.64 -13.91 3.09
N GLN A 403 -4.38 -13.04 2.11
CA GLN A 403 -4.21 -13.41 0.71
C GLN A 403 -2.81 -14.00 0.48
N GLU A 404 -2.52 -15.09 1.18
CA GLU A 404 -1.23 -15.78 1.14
C GLU A 404 -1.40 -17.24 0.72
N ILE A 405 -0.31 -17.82 0.20
CA ILE A 405 -0.27 -19.25 -0.09
C ILE A 405 0.22 -19.98 1.16
N CYS A 406 -0.71 -20.57 1.90
CA CYS A 406 -0.39 -21.41 3.05
C CYS A 406 -0.10 -22.86 2.61
N TYR A 407 1.06 -23.39 2.98
CA TYR A 407 1.44 -24.79 2.75
C TYR A 407 1.34 -25.60 4.05
N ALA A 408 0.36 -26.51 4.13
CA ALA A 408 0.22 -27.45 5.24
C ALA A 408 0.28 -28.89 4.74
N ASP A 409 1.39 -29.58 4.99
CA ASP A 409 1.56 -31.00 4.61
C ASP A 409 0.90 -31.94 5.63
N ARG A 410 1.04 -31.64 6.93
CA ARG A 410 0.57 -32.53 8.00
C ARG A 410 0.07 -31.78 9.22
N LEU A 411 -1.19 -32.00 9.57
CA LEU A 411 -1.77 -31.63 10.86
C LEU A 411 -1.91 -32.86 11.75
N GLN A 412 -1.54 -32.73 13.03
CA GLN A 412 -1.63 -33.80 14.02
C GLN A 412 -2.23 -33.28 15.32
N LEU A 413 -3.11 -34.08 15.92
CA LEU A 413 -3.59 -33.86 17.28
C LEU A 413 -2.90 -34.88 18.19
N LEU A 414 -2.04 -34.40 19.09
CA LEU A 414 -1.34 -35.22 20.07
C LEU A 414 -2.02 -35.11 21.44
N ALA A 415 -2.49 -36.23 21.97
CA ALA A 415 -2.94 -36.31 23.36
C ALA A 415 -1.75 -36.65 24.26
N VAL A 416 -1.56 -35.88 25.33
CA VAL A 416 -0.48 -36.07 26.32
C VAL A 416 -1.11 -36.40 27.67
N ASP A 417 -0.96 -37.65 28.11
CA ASP A 417 -1.37 -38.06 29.45
C ASP A 417 -0.36 -37.58 30.49
N HIS A 418 -0.83 -36.84 31.51
CA HIS A 418 -0.02 -36.40 32.64
C HIS A 418 -0.84 -36.35 33.93
N PRO A 419 -0.23 -36.35 35.12
CA PRO A 419 -0.93 -36.17 36.38
C PRO A 419 -1.78 -34.90 36.42
N ALA A 420 -2.99 -34.97 37.01
CA ALA A 420 -3.90 -33.83 37.12
C ALA A 420 -3.33 -32.65 37.93
N THR A 421 -2.28 -32.90 38.74
CA THR A 421 -1.56 -31.87 39.51
C THR A 421 -0.55 -31.09 38.68
N GLN A 422 -0.38 -31.43 37.40
CA GLN A 422 0.57 -30.81 36.48
C GLN A 422 -0.15 -30.14 35.31
N SER A 423 0.52 -29.19 34.68
CA SER A 423 0.11 -28.60 33.39
C SER A 423 1.18 -28.89 32.35
N CYS A 424 0.77 -29.18 31.12
CA CYS A 424 1.66 -29.46 30.02
C CYS A 424 1.69 -28.29 29.02
N TYR A 425 2.89 -27.85 28.66
CA TYR A 425 3.14 -26.82 27.65
C TYR A 425 4.19 -27.35 26.66
N PRO A 426 4.10 -27.03 25.37
CA PRO A 426 5.19 -27.31 24.45
C PRO A 426 6.37 -26.37 24.75
N GLU A 427 7.59 -26.86 24.60
CA GLU A 427 8.74 -25.99 24.43
C GLU A 427 8.71 -25.45 23.00
N GLU A 428 8.20 -24.23 22.86
CA GLU A 428 7.84 -23.55 21.61
C GLU A 428 8.19 -22.05 21.71
N TYR A 429 8.71 -21.47 20.63
CA TYR A 429 9.07 -20.05 20.51
C TYR A 429 9.48 -19.71 19.08
N PHE A 430 9.30 -18.46 18.66
CA PHE A 430 9.72 -17.99 17.34
C PHE A 430 11.26 -17.83 17.26
N PRO A 431 12.02 -18.69 16.57
CA PRO A 431 13.46 -18.75 16.74
C PRO A 431 14.20 -17.63 15.98
N VAL A 432 13.64 -17.05 14.91
CA VAL A 432 14.27 -16.10 13.95
C VAL A 432 15.67 -16.51 13.46
N LYS A 433 16.68 -16.51 14.33
CA LYS A 433 18.08 -16.93 14.11
C LYS A 433 18.58 -17.97 15.12
N ALA A 434 17.70 -18.49 15.97
CA ALA A 434 17.99 -19.47 17.00
C ALA A 434 17.76 -20.91 16.50
N VAL A 435 18.13 -21.88 17.34
CA VAL A 435 17.75 -23.28 17.10
C VAL A 435 16.23 -23.37 17.20
N PRO A 436 15.54 -24.09 16.29
CA PRO A 436 14.11 -24.29 16.41
C PRO A 436 13.74 -24.99 17.73
N PRO A 437 12.60 -24.63 18.34
CA PRO A 437 12.04 -25.35 19.47
C PRO A 437 11.93 -26.85 19.20
N SER A 438 12.07 -27.61 20.28
CA SER A 438 11.99 -29.07 20.23
C SER A 438 10.56 -29.59 20.22
N GLY A 439 9.57 -28.74 20.54
CA GLY A 439 8.15 -29.12 20.70
C GLY A 439 7.90 -30.09 21.86
N LYS A 440 8.91 -30.37 22.69
CA LYS A 440 8.81 -31.36 23.77
C LYS A 440 7.89 -30.86 24.88
N PRO A 441 7.12 -31.75 25.53
CA PRO A 441 6.26 -31.36 26.63
C PRO A 441 7.08 -30.96 27.86
N LEU A 442 6.80 -29.76 28.36
CA LEU A 442 7.23 -29.21 29.64
C LEU A 442 6.09 -29.41 30.65
N LEU A 443 6.37 -30.14 31.73
CA LEU A 443 5.42 -30.41 32.81
C LEU A 443 5.71 -29.51 34.00
N LEU A 444 4.67 -28.81 34.47
CA LEU A 444 4.75 -27.85 35.57
C LEU A 444 3.79 -28.25 36.66
N HIS A 445 4.26 -28.36 37.90
CA HIS A 445 3.41 -28.61 39.05
C HIS A 445 2.58 -27.35 39.38
N GLN A 446 1.26 -27.51 39.44
CA GLN A 446 0.37 -26.38 39.71
C GLN A 446 0.56 -25.79 41.11
N GLY A 447 0.93 -26.63 42.09
CA GLY A 447 1.17 -26.22 43.48
C GLY A 447 2.43 -25.38 43.70
N ASP A 448 3.34 -25.34 42.71
CA ASP A 448 4.60 -24.59 42.81
C ASP A 448 4.50 -23.18 42.20
N ARG A 449 3.32 -22.79 41.69
CA ARG A 449 3.09 -21.46 41.12
C ARG A 449 3.11 -20.40 42.22
N VAL A 450 3.97 -19.40 42.06
CA VAL A 450 4.03 -18.24 42.93
C VAL A 450 3.60 -17.01 42.15
N PHE A 451 2.65 -16.25 42.70
CA PHE A 451 2.16 -15.01 42.11
C PHE A 451 2.83 -13.80 42.77
N PRO A 452 3.01 -12.69 42.04
CA PRO A 452 3.56 -11.47 42.62
C PRO A 452 2.60 -10.88 43.67
N VAL A 453 3.15 -10.31 44.73
CA VAL A 453 2.41 -9.54 45.76
C VAL A 453 2.50 -8.04 45.55
N GLY A 454 3.37 -7.59 44.64
CA GLY A 454 3.49 -6.20 44.24
C GLY A 454 3.89 -6.10 42.78
N VAL A 455 3.29 -5.15 42.06
CA VAL A 455 3.57 -4.86 40.67
C VAL A 455 3.74 -3.36 40.52
N ARG A 456 4.79 -2.95 39.81
CA ARG A 456 5.03 -1.56 39.46
C ARG A 456 5.49 -1.47 38.02
N ASP A 457 5.01 -0.46 37.30
CA ASP A 457 5.55 -0.08 36.00
C ASP A 457 6.16 1.32 36.04
N ALA A 458 6.57 1.82 34.87
CA ALA A 458 7.18 3.14 34.74
C ALA A 458 6.28 4.29 35.22
N SER A 459 4.95 4.14 35.29
CA SER A 459 4.04 5.18 35.80
C SER A 459 3.60 4.97 37.25
N GLY A 460 4.01 3.87 37.90
CA GLY A 460 3.76 3.63 39.32
C GLY A 460 3.14 2.26 39.63
N PRO A 461 2.55 2.10 40.83
CA PRO A 461 1.96 0.83 41.25
C PRO A 461 0.86 0.36 40.31
N VAL A 462 0.83 -0.95 40.05
CA VAL A 462 -0.21 -1.64 39.29
C VAL A 462 -0.93 -2.60 40.23
N GLU A 463 -2.25 -2.66 40.14
CA GLU A 463 -3.03 -3.62 40.91
C GLU A 463 -2.69 -5.06 40.51
N VAL A 464 -2.27 -5.86 41.49
CA VAL A 464 -1.83 -7.26 41.30
C VAL A 464 -2.90 -8.09 40.59
N SER A 465 -4.18 -7.88 40.94
CA SER A 465 -5.31 -8.59 40.32
C SER A 465 -5.44 -8.38 38.82
N ARG A 466 -4.82 -7.34 38.23
CA ARG A 466 -4.82 -7.11 36.78
C ARG A 466 -3.92 -8.05 35.99
N ILE A 467 -3.04 -8.81 36.65
CA ILE A 467 -2.06 -9.68 35.98
C ILE A 467 -2.02 -11.11 36.54
N CYS A 468 -2.90 -11.44 37.48
CA CYS A 468 -2.93 -12.78 38.09
C CYS A 468 -3.78 -13.78 37.30
N ASP A 469 -4.67 -13.30 36.44
CA ASP A 469 -5.63 -14.10 35.70
C ASP A 469 -5.37 -14.04 34.19
N VAL A 470 -5.69 -15.13 33.49
CA VAL A 470 -5.68 -15.19 32.02
C VAL A 470 -7.12 -15.01 31.53
N ASP A 471 -7.55 -13.74 31.45
CA ASP A 471 -8.93 -13.34 31.14
C ASP A 471 -9.04 -12.48 29.86
N ARG A 472 -7.93 -12.32 29.12
CA ARG A 472 -7.76 -11.44 27.95
C ARG A 472 -7.89 -9.95 28.26
N ILE A 473 -7.82 -9.54 29.53
CA ILE A 473 -7.72 -8.15 29.95
C ILE A 473 -6.27 -7.86 30.33
N TYR A 474 -5.49 -7.46 29.34
CA TYR A 474 -4.06 -7.28 29.51
C TYR A 474 -3.73 -5.92 30.17
N ALA A 475 -2.68 -5.88 30.99
CA ALA A 475 -2.24 -4.65 31.63
C ALA A 475 -1.68 -3.60 30.64
N GLY A 476 -1.27 -4.07 29.44
CA GLY A 476 -0.92 -3.30 28.25
C GLY A 476 0.33 -2.42 28.38
N PRO A 477 1.03 -2.11 27.27
CA PRO A 477 2.00 -1.02 27.28
C PRO A 477 1.28 0.33 27.43
N ARG A 478 1.83 1.28 28.19
CA ARG A 478 1.18 2.58 28.45
C ARG A 478 1.61 3.70 27.51
N ALA A 479 2.70 3.51 26.78
CA ALA A 479 3.32 4.52 25.93
C ALA A 479 3.47 3.99 24.51
N LEU A 480 2.34 3.70 23.85
CA LEU A 480 2.33 3.36 22.44
C LEU A 480 2.92 4.51 21.62
N VAL A 481 3.56 4.17 20.50
CA VAL A 481 4.05 5.13 19.51
C VAL A 481 3.02 5.13 18.37
N PRO A 482 2.06 6.07 18.31
CA PRO A 482 0.96 6.00 17.35
C PRO A 482 1.44 6.05 15.90
N ASP A 483 2.60 6.68 15.68
CA ASP A 483 3.21 6.77 14.36
C ASP A 483 3.79 5.44 13.85
N LEU A 484 4.02 4.47 14.74
CA LEU A 484 4.64 3.18 14.43
C LEU A 484 3.84 2.07 15.12
N VAL A 485 2.84 1.55 14.42
CA VAL A 485 2.01 0.43 14.90
C VAL A 485 2.90 -0.73 15.36
N GLY A 486 2.56 -1.32 16.51
CA GLY A 486 3.38 -2.37 17.14
C GLY A 486 4.55 -1.87 17.99
N TYR A 487 4.84 -0.56 17.99
CA TYR A 487 5.88 0.04 18.85
C TYR A 487 5.30 0.68 20.11
N CYS A 488 6.06 0.58 21.18
CA CYS A 488 5.90 1.39 22.37
C CYS A 488 7.26 1.94 22.80
N GLU A 489 7.25 3.03 23.58
CA GLU A 489 8.43 3.52 24.29
C GLU A 489 8.91 2.45 25.29
N ASP A 490 10.15 2.56 25.76
CA ASP A 490 10.74 1.60 26.70
C ASP A 490 9.81 1.34 27.91
N GLN A 491 9.48 0.06 28.13
CA GLN A 491 8.65 -0.38 29.25
C GLN A 491 9.52 -1.03 30.33
N VAL A 492 9.21 -0.74 31.60
CA VAL A 492 9.81 -1.40 32.76
C VAL A 492 8.68 -1.93 33.64
N TRP A 493 8.75 -3.22 33.96
CA TRP A 493 7.84 -3.90 34.88
C TRP A 493 8.64 -4.54 36.00
N GLU A 494 8.30 -4.21 37.24
CA GLU A 494 8.88 -4.75 38.45
C GLU A 494 7.85 -5.61 39.18
N LEU A 495 8.19 -6.87 39.39
CA LEU A 495 7.36 -7.87 40.05
C LEU A 495 8.02 -8.25 41.38
N THR A 496 7.29 -8.06 42.48
CA THR A 496 7.73 -8.43 43.83
C THR A 496 7.04 -9.70 44.26
N PHE A 497 7.81 -10.69 44.72
CA PHE A 497 7.31 -11.97 45.22
C PHE A 497 7.67 -12.10 46.70
N GLU A 498 6.80 -12.71 47.50
CA GLU A 498 7.09 -12.99 48.92
C GLU A 498 8.25 -13.97 49.10
N SER A 499 8.34 -14.94 48.20
CA SER A 499 9.41 -15.92 48.18
C SER A 499 9.57 -16.49 46.77
N VAL A 500 10.76 -17.01 46.48
CA VAL A 500 11.04 -17.76 45.25
C VAL A 500 11.55 -19.14 45.68
N PRO A 501 11.05 -20.25 45.11
CA PRO A 501 11.51 -21.59 45.48
C PRO A 501 13.04 -21.75 45.37
N GLU A 502 13.68 -22.23 46.43
CA GLU A 502 15.13 -22.50 46.44
C GLU A 502 15.45 -23.93 45.98
N GLY A 503 16.60 -24.11 45.31
CA GLY A 503 17.10 -25.43 44.91
C GLY A 503 16.40 -26.05 43.70
N GLN A 504 15.51 -25.32 43.01
CA GLN A 504 14.84 -25.76 41.78
C GLN A 504 15.10 -24.78 40.64
N ARG A 505 14.90 -25.23 39.40
CA ARG A 505 14.89 -24.35 38.23
C ARG A 505 13.58 -23.56 38.25
N VAL A 506 13.68 -22.26 38.44
CA VAL A 506 12.54 -21.33 38.40
C VAL A 506 12.34 -20.84 36.97
N ALA A 507 11.09 -20.74 36.54
CA ALA A 507 10.70 -20.16 35.26
C ALA A 507 9.68 -19.04 35.49
N LEU A 508 9.85 -17.92 34.80
CA LEU A 508 8.87 -16.84 34.78
C LEU A 508 7.80 -17.17 33.73
N PHE A 509 6.54 -17.21 34.16
CA PHE A 509 5.41 -17.37 33.25
C PHE A 509 4.76 -16.02 33.00
N LEU A 510 4.68 -15.65 31.72
CA LEU A 510 3.98 -14.47 31.24
C LEU A 510 2.95 -14.92 30.21
N ASP A 511 1.74 -14.40 30.32
CA ASP A 511 0.67 -14.56 29.34
C ASP A 511 0.32 -13.16 28.82
N GLY A 512 0.26 -13.02 27.51
CA GLY A 512 0.17 -11.72 26.87
C GLY A 512 -0.17 -11.84 25.40
N TRP A 513 -0.36 -10.68 24.79
CA TRP A 513 -0.49 -10.53 23.35
C TRP A 513 0.60 -9.56 22.87
N ILE A 514 0.91 -9.65 21.58
CA ILE A 514 1.81 -8.73 20.90
C ILE A 514 1.06 -8.16 19.71
N GLU A 515 1.19 -6.86 19.49
CA GLU A 515 0.84 -6.23 18.22
C GLU A 515 2.08 -6.27 17.34
N TYR A 516 2.04 -7.04 16.24
CA TYR A 516 3.19 -7.14 15.35
C TYR A 516 3.30 -5.90 14.47
N PRO A 517 4.47 -5.23 14.42
CA PRO A 517 4.70 -4.20 13.43
C PRO A 517 4.79 -4.83 12.03
N TYR A 518 4.20 -4.18 11.03
CA TYR A 518 4.31 -4.61 9.63
C TYR A 518 5.71 -4.33 9.06
N SER A 519 6.12 -5.07 8.03
CA SER A 519 7.45 -4.93 7.41
C SER A 519 7.76 -3.48 6.98
N ARG A 520 6.78 -2.79 6.40
CA ARG A 520 6.88 -1.36 6.02
C ARG A 520 7.10 -0.44 7.22
N ILE A 521 6.40 -0.69 8.33
CA ILE A 521 6.58 0.04 9.60
C ILE A 521 7.95 -0.25 10.24
N ASN A 522 8.42 -1.50 10.19
CA ASN A 522 9.76 -1.85 10.66
C ASN A 522 10.86 -1.17 9.82
N PHE A 523 10.64 -1.06 8.51
CA PHE A 523 11.53 -0.32 7.62
C PHE A 523 11.54 1.18 7.94
N ALA A 524 10.36 1.77 8.16
CA ALA A 524 10.22 3.17 8.59
C ALA A 524 10.92 3.45 9.92
N ALA A 525 10.70 2.59 10.90
CA ALA A 525 11.40 2.65 12.18
C ALA A 525 12.92 2.53 11.99
N TRP A 526 13.38 1.66 11.07
CA TRP A 526 14.79 1.49 10.77
C TRP A 526 15.43 2.78 10.19
N GLN A 527 14.77 3.43 9.24
CA GLN A 527 15.16 4.74 8.68
C GLN A 527 15.25 5.81 9.77
N GLY A 528 14.21 5.90 10.61
CA GLY A 528 14.14 6.80 11.76
C GLY A 528 15.08 6.45 12.93
N SER A 529 16.05 5.55 12.73
CA SER A 529 17.00 5.09 13.75
C SER A 529 16.37 4.45 15.00
N ARG A 530 15.10 4.04 14.94
CA ARG A 530 14.43 3.27 15.99
C ARG A 530 14.70 1.78 15.79
N ARG A 531 14.90 1.04 16.87
CA ARG A 531 15.20 -0.39 16.83
C ARG A 531 14.38 -1.10 17.90
N LEU A 532 13.90 -2.30 17.59
CA LEU A 532 13.29 -3.17 18.58
C LEU A 532 14.37 -3.73 19.51
N SER A 533 14.04 -3.85 20.79
CA SER A 533 14.89 -4.50 21.77
C SER A 533 14.18 -5.72 22.34
N ALA A 534 14.92 -6.82 22.50
CA ALA A 534 14.38 -7.99 23.18
C ALA A 534 14.15 -7.64 24.67
N PRO A 535 13.09 -8.17 25.31
CA PRO A 535 12.88 -8.01 26.74
C PRO A 535 14.12 -8.45 27.53
N THR A 536 14.58 -7.60 28.45
CA THR A 536 15.69 -7.93 29.35
C THR A 536 15.13 -8.28 30.72
N PHE A 537 15.41 -9.49 31.19
CA PHE A 537 15.00 -9.93 32.52
C PHE A 537 16.14 -9.76 33.52
N ARG A 538 15.85 -9.11 34.64
CA ARG A 538 16.75 -9.00 35.79
C ARG A 538 16.00 -9.45 37.03
N TRP A 539 16.65 -10.24 37.88
CA TRP A 539 16.11 -10.65 39.17
C TRP A 539 17.12 -10.28 40.26
N ARG A 540 16.62 -9.91 41.44
CA ARG A 540 17.42 -9.57 42.61
C ARG A 540 16.88 -10.36 43.79
N LYS A 541 17.78 -10.92 44.60
CA LYS A 541 17.38 -11.68 45.80
C LYS A 541 17.22 -10.76 47.02
N ASP A 542 18.03 -9.70 47.11
CA ASP A 542 18.05 -8.77 48.25
C ASP A 542 17.95 -7.30 47.80
N ALA A 543 17.32 -6.46 48.64
CA ALA A 543 17.23 -5.02 48.44
C ALA A 543 18.60 -4.35 48.71
N GLY A 544 19.51 -4.41 47.74
CA GLY A 544 20.84 -3.80 47.87
C GLY A 544 21.85 -4.18 46.77
N GLU A 545 21.59 -5.22 46.00
CA GLU A 545 22.38 -5.63 44.81
C GLU A 545 21.87 -4.99 43.52
#